data_AF-A0A7C6JI30-F1
#
_entry.id   AF-A0A7C6JI30-F1
#
_cell.length_a   1.000
_cell.length_b   1.000
_cell.length_c   1.000
_cell.angle_alpha   90.00
_cell.angle_beta   90.00
_cell.angle_gamma   90.00
#
_symmetry.space_group_name_H-M   'P 1'
#
loop_
_entity.id
_entity.type
_entity.pdbx_description
1 polymer ?
#
loop_
_entity_poly.entity_id
_entity_poly.type
_entity_poly.pdbx_seq_one_letter_code
_entity_poly.pdbx_strand_id
1 'polypeptide(L)'
;MLLYKILSVLMDYPQKGLIQALPEIRQHLTTVPEAKQELADLLDYLEQNRLIALQENYVATFDRMPSHSLHLFEHIHGESRDRGQAMVDLIEEYKRHGFEVISAELPDYIPLFLEFLSQLPETEALALLNEAIHIMAAIGQSLEQSQSLYASLFVVLRQVATVEPVELEIAPVRDMDEAMERFGVNEEGTEPLLHGQFGEQAVRFYPKRKEQMSGEQP
;
A
#
# COMPACT_ATOMS: atom_id res chain seq x y z
N MET A 1 5.83 -11.52 -13.30
CA MET A 1 7.21 -11.97 -12.98
C MET A 1 7.31 -12.37 -11.50
N LEU A 2 7.98 -13.47 -11.16
CA LEU A 2 8.02 -13.99 -9.78
C LEU A 2 8.67 -13.03 -8.77
N LEU A 3 9.61 -12.20 -9.22
CA LEU A 3 10.28 -11.21 -8.37
C LEU A 3 9.28 -10.24 -7.72
N TYR A 4 8.26 -9.75 -8.43
CA TYR A 4 7.25 -8.86 -7.85
C TYR A 4 6.48 -9.52 -6.71
N LYS A 5 6.18 -10.82 -6.83
CA LYS A 5 5.53 -11.58 -5.77
C LYS A 5 6.43 -11.76 -4.55
N ILE A 6 7.72 -11.98 -4.75
CA ILE A 6 8.71 -12.05 -3.66
C ILE A 6 8.78 -10.72 -2.92
N LEU A 7 8.91 -9.61 -3.65
CA LEU A 7 8.99 -8.28 -3.06
C LEU A 7 7.70 -7.91 -2.32
N SER A 8 6.53 -8.22 -2.90
CA SER A 8 5.22 -8.07 -2.26
C SER A 8 5.19 -8.77 -0.90
N VAL A 9 5.56 -10.06 -0.86
CA VAL A 9 5.54 -10.87 0.37
C VAL A 9 6.55 -10.38 1.41
N LEU A 10 7.71 -9.86 1.00
CA LEU A 10 8.72 -9.30 1.91
C LEU A 10 8.35 -7.92 2.47
N MET A 11 7.46 -7.19 1.80
CA MET A 11 6.93 -5.90 2.24
C MET A 11 5.67 -6.04 3.11
N ASP A 12 5.02 -7.19 3.13
CA ASP A 12 3.83 -7.44 3.95
C ASP A 12 4.20 -7.64 5.43
N TYR A 13 3.23 -7.43 6.31
CA TYR A 13 3.41 -7.60 7.75
C TYR A 13 3.93 -9.02 8.06
N PRO A 14 5.03 -9.17 8.81
CA PRO A 14 5.66 -10.47 8.98
C PRO A 14 4.74 -11.42 9.75
N GLN A 15 4.44 -12.54 9.10
CA GLN A 15 3.67 -13.65 9.67
C GLN A 15 4.50 -14.94 9.64
N LYS A 16 4.03 -15.97 10.36
CA LYS A 16 4.70 -17.29 10.39
C LYS A 16 4.90 -17.87 8.98
N GLY A 17 3.95 -17.63 8.07
CA GLY A 17 4.02 -18.10 6.69
C GLY A 17 5.22 -17.51 5.93
N LEU A 18 5.47 -16.20 6.06
CA LEU A 18 6.63 -15.54 5.47
C LEU A 18 7.94 -16.19 5.94
N ILE A 19 8.10 -16.36 7.25
CA ILE A 19 9.33 -16.92 7.84
C ILE A 19 9.58 -18.36 7.34
N GLN A 20 8.51 -19.15 7.22
CA GLN A 20 8.59 -20.52 6.67
C GLN A 20 8.93 -20.54 5.18
N ALA A 21 8.57 -19.49 4.43
CA ALA A 21 8.83 -19.36 3.00
C ALA A 21 10.23 -18.82 2.67
N LEU A 22 11.00 -18.30 3.63
CA LEU A 22 12.33 -17.73 3.38
C LEU A 22 13.29 -18.65 2.61
N PRO A 23 13.37 -19.98 2.89
CA PRO A 23 14.21 -20.88 2.10
C PRO A 23 13.80 -20.96 0.63
N GLU A 24 12.49 -20.99 0.35
CA GLU A 24 11.94 -21.00 -1.01
C GLU A 24 12.20 -19.67 -1.72
N ILE A 25 12.01 -18.56 -1.03
CA ILE A 25 12.34 -17.20 -1.54
C ILE A 25 13.82 -17.14 -1.93
N ARG A 26 14.74 -17.58 -1.07
CA ARG A 26 16.18 -17.62 -1.38
C ARG A 26 16.48 -18.49 -2.59
N GLN A 27 15.80 -19.62 -2.75
CA GLN A 27 15.96 -20.50 -3.91
C GLN A 27 15.54 -19.79 -5.20
N HIS A 28 14.39 -19.12 -5.21
CA HIS A 28 13.94 -18.37 -6.38
C HIS A 28 14.87 -17.20 -6.72
N LEU A 29 15.39 -16.50 -5.72
CA LEU A 29 16.34 -15.40 -5.95
C LEU A 29 17.66 -15.86 -6.59
N THR A 30 17.99 -17.16 -6.58
CA THR A 30 19.18 -17.65 -7.31
C THR A 30 19.13 -17.40 -8.82
N THR A 31 17.95 -17.21 -9.40
CA THR A 31 17.79 -16.87 -10.82
C THR A 31 17.87 -15.36 -11.09
N VAL A 32 18.00 -14.53 -10.04
CA VAL A 32 18.13 -13.06 -10.13
C VAL A 32 19.26 -12.62 -9.18
N PRO A 33 20.54 -12.82 -9.55
CA PRO A 33 21.69 -12.66 -8.66
C PRO A 33 21.80 -11.25 -8.03
N GLU A 34 21.44 -10.22 -8.78
CA GLU A 34 21.47 -8.83 -8.33
C GLU A 34 20.48 -8.62 -7.18
N ALA A 35 19.22 -9.05 -7.35
CA ALA A 35 18.22 -9.00 -6.29
C ALA A 35 18.58 -9.89 -5.09
N LYS A 36 19.18 -11.05 -5.33
CA LYS A 36 19.66 -11.93 -4.26
C LYS A 36 20.71 -11.24 -3.38
N GLN A 37 21.65 -10.54 -4.01
CA GLN A 37 22.70 -9.83 -3.30
C GLN A 37 22.12 -8.66 -2.51
N GLU A 38 21.25 -7.87 -3.13
CA GLU A 38 20.62 -6.70 -2.50
C GLU A 38 19.77 -7.08 -1.28
N LEU A 39 19.02 -8.18 -1.37
CA LEU A 39 18.11 -8.62 -0.30
C LEU A 39 18.78 -9.50 0.76
N ALA A 40 20.09 -9.79 0.65
CA ALA A 40 20.75 -10.77 1.51
C ALA A 40 20.64 -10.41 3.00
N ASP A 41 20.96 -9.17 3.38
CA ASP A 41 20.94 -8.72 4.76
C ASP A 41 19.52 -8.68 5.35
N LEU A 42 18.52 -8.29 4.54
CA LEU A 42 17.12 -8.32 4.95
C LEU A 42 16.65 -9.76 5.21
N LEU A 43 16.98 -10.70 4.33
CA LEU A 43 16.60 -12.11 4.48
C LEU A 43 17.29 -12.74 5.70
N ASP A 44 18.56 -12.42 5.93
CA ASP A 44 19.31 -12.85 7.11
C ASP A 44 18.68 -12.30 8.39
N TYR A 45 18.28 -11.02 8.39
CA TYR A 45 17.57 -10.40 9.50
C TYR A 45 16.22 -11.08 9.78
N LEU A 46 15.40 -11.35 8.76
CA LEU A 46 14.12 -12.04 8.91
C LEU A 46 14.28 -13.47 9.44
N GLU A 47 15.36 -14.16 9.07
CA GLU A 47 15.64 -15.53 9.49
C GLU A 47 16.17 -15.63 10.94
N GLN A 48 16.99 -14.67 11.36
CA GLN A 48 17.70 -14.74 12.64
C GLN A 48 16.91 -14.18 13.82
N ASN A 49 15.85 -13.41 13.56
CA ASN A 49 15.09 -12.73 14.60
C ASN A 49 13.76 -13.43 14.91
N ARG A 50 13.29 -13.25 16.15
CA ARG A 50 11.99 -13.78 16.57
C ARG A 50 10.88 -13.00 15.89
N LEU A 51 9.82 -13.71 15.48
CA LEU A 51 8.67 -13.12 14.78
C LEU A 51 8.11 -11.86 15.48
N ILE A 52 7.97 -11.88 16.81
CA ILE A 52 7.46 -10.72 17.55
C ILE A 52 8.35 -9.48 17.39
N ALA A 53 9.68 -9.65 17.38
CA ALA A 53 10.61 -8.54 17.19
C ALA A 53 10.57 -8.02 15.75
N LEU A 54 10.36 -8.90 14.76
CA LEU A 54 10.16 -8.52 13.37
C LEU A 54 8.87 -7.70 13.20
N GLN A 55 7.79 -8.13 13.87
CA GLN A 55 6.50 -7.43 13.87
C GLN A 55 6.58 -6.06 14.55
N GLU A 56 7.25 -5.98 15.70
CA GLU A 56 7.50 -4.71 16.39
C GLU A 56 8.31 -3.74 15.51
N ASN A 57 9.38 -4.23 14.87
CA ASN A 57 10.18 -3.43 13.97
C ASN A 57 9.39 -2.98 12.74
N TYR A 58 8.59 -3.88 12.15
CA TYR A 58 7.73 -3.55 10.99
C TYR A 58 6.78 -2.39 11.31
N VAL A 59 6.04 -2.48 12.42
CA VAL A 59 5.13 -1.40 12.86
C VAL A 59 5.91 -0.11 13.14
N ALA A 60 7.09 -0.21 13.75
CA ALA A 60 7.93 0.96 14.00
C ALA A 60 8.43 1.63 12.71
N THR A 61 8.70 0.85 11.66
CA THR A 61 9.13 1.34 10.35
C THR A 61 7.95 1.91 9.56
N PHE A 62 6.90 1.13 9.30
CA PHE A 62 5.89 1.48 8.29
C PHE A 62 4.66 2.20 8.86
N ASP A 63 4.25 1.92 10.09
CA ASP A 63 2.97 2.43 10.62
C ASP A 63 3.15 3.72 11.44
N ARG A 64 4.36 3.97 11.96
CA ARG A 64 4.65 5.13 12.83
C ARG A 64 5.22 6.33 12.09
N MET A 65 5.72 6.12 10.88
CA MET A 65 6.40 7.14 10.09
C MET A 65 5.68 7.32 8.76
N PRO A 66 4.97 8.44 8.55
CA PRO A 66 4.26 8.68 7.29
C PRO A 66 5.16 8.65 6.05
N SER A 67 6.42 9.10 6.17
CA SER A 67 7.40 9.04 5.08
C SER A 67 7.84 7.63 4.69
N HIS A 68 7.53 6.61 5.51
CA HIS A 68 7.78 5.21 5.21
C HIS A 68 6.51 4.47 4.77
N SER A 69 5.33 5.10 4.82
CA SER A 69 4.05 4.46 4.50
C SER A 69 4.10 3.70 3.18
N LEU A 70 3.57 2.48 3.17
CA LEU A 70 3.50 1.64 1.97
C LEU A 70 2.27 1.95 1.09
N HIS A 71 1.63 3.11 1.26
CA HIS A 71 0.53 3.58 0.43
C HIS A 71 1.00 4.62 -0.59
N LEU A 72 0.92 4.29 -1.87
CA LEU A 72 1.43 5.14 -2.96
C LEU A 72 0.89 6.57 -2.90
N PHE A 73 -0.41 6.74 -2.64
CA PHE A 73 -1.04 8.06 -2.75
C PHE A 73 -0.90 8.92 -1.50
N GLU A 74 -0.43 8.37 -0.38
CA GLU A 74 -0.09 9.15 0.81
C GLU A 74 1.04 10.14 0.52
N HIS A 75 1.99 9.75 -0.33
CA HIS A 75 3.20 10.53 -0.65
C HIS A 75 3.00 11.65 -1.68
N ILE A 76 1.94 11.58 -2.51
CA ILE A 76 1.74 12.52 -3.61
C ILE A 76 0.59 13.51 -3.34
N HIS A 77 -0.51 13.03 -2.76
CA HIS A 77 -1.79 13.75 -2.84
C HIS A 77 -2.34 14.26 -1.50
N GLY A 78 -1.73 13.94 -0.35
CA GLY A 78 -2.25 14.35 0.97
C GLY A 78 -3.74 14.03 1.15
N GLU A 79 -4.44 14.81 2.00
CA GLU A 79 -5.91 14.72 2.18
C GLU A 79 -6.72 15.43 1.07
N SER A 80 -6.27 15.40 -0.19
CA SER A 80 -6.96 16.11 -1.29
C SER A 80 -7.98 15.21 -2.02
N ARG A 81 -8.90 15.86 -2.75
CA ARG A 81 -9.85 15.20 -3.66
C ARG A 81 -9.14 14.39 -4.76
N ASP A 82 -7.90 14.75 -5.07
CA ASP A 82 -7.07 14.09 -6.08
C ASP A 82 -6.67 12.68 -5.63
N ARG A 83 -6.45 12.46 -4.32
CA ARG A 83 -6.22 11.11 -3.76
C ARG A 83 -7.40 10.18 -4.05
N GLY A 84 -8.63 10.69 -3.86
CA GLY A 84 -9.85 9.93 -4.11
C GLY A 84 -9.98 9.52 -5.58
N GLN A 85 -9.66 10.42 -6.51
CA GLN A 85 -9.68 10.12 -7.94
C GLN A 85 -8.59 9.10 -8.32
N ALA A 86 -7.36 9.26 -7.84
CA ALA A 86 -6.28 8.32 -8.09
C ALA A 86 -6.62 6.90 -7.60
N MET A 87 -7.31 6.79 -6.46
CA MET A 87 -7.82 5.52 -5.94
C MET A 87 -8.83 4.87 -6.88
N VAL A 88 -9.77 5.65 -7.43
CA VAL A 88 -10.76 5.17 -8.40
C VAL A 88 -10.06 4.73 -9.68
N ASP A 89 -9.12 5.52 -10.19
CA ASP A 89 -8.39 5.21 -11.42
C ASP A 89 -7.59 3.90 -11.29
N LEU A 90 -6.96 3.66 -10.13
CA LEU A 90 -6.24 2.43 -9.83
C LEU A 90 -7.18 1.22 -9.69
N ILE A 91 -8.35 1.38 -9.05
CA ILE A 91 -9.38 0.33 -9.00
C ILE A 91 -9.87 -0.02 -10.40
N GLU A 92 -10.07 0.98 -11.26
CA GLU A 92 -10.46 0.76 -12.64
C GLU A 92 -9.36 0.05 -13.44
N GLU A 93 -8.08 0.36 -13.18
CA GLU A 93 -6.95 -0.38 -13.77
C GLU A 93 -6.99 -1.85 -13.39
N TYR A 94 -7.13 -2.18 -12.11
CA TYR A 94 -7.28 -3.58 -11.68
C TYR A 94 -8.44 -4.29 -12.38
N LYS A 95 -9.60 -3.63 -12.47
CA LYS A 95 -10.78 -4.17 -13.15
C LYS A 95 -10.56 -4.38 -14.65
N ARG A 96 -9.82 -3.48 -15.34
CA ARG A 96 -9.47 -3.64 -16.76
C ARG A 96 -8.71 -4.92 -17.02
N HIS A 97 -7.86 -5.33 -16.08
CA HIS A 97 -7.10 -6.58 -16.12
C HIS A 97 -7.85 -7.78 -15.52
N GLY A 98 -9.12 -7.63 -15.16
CA GLY A 98 -9.97 -8.71 -14.64
C GLY A 98 -9.77 -9.02 -13.16
N PHE A 99 -9.14 -8.11 -12.40
CA PHE A 99 -8.95 -8.24 -10.97
C PHE A 99 -10.01 -7.45 -10.20
N GLU A 100 -10.55 -8.09 -9.16
CA GLU A 100 -11.38 -7.42 -8.16
C GLU A 100 -10.58 -7.34 -6.87
N VAL A 101 -10.43 -6.13 -6.32
CA VAL A 101 -9.85 -5.94 -4.99
C VAL A 101 -10.92 -6.30 -3.96
N ILE A 102 -10.85 -7.53 -3.46
CA ILE A 102 -11.72 -8.04 -2.37
C ILE A 102 -10.98 -7.93 -1.02
N SER A 103 -9.74 -7.43 -1.04
CA SER A 103 -8.93 -7.25 0.15
C SER A 103 -9.53 -6.20 1.10
N ALA A 104 -9.26 -6.35 2.40
CA ALA A 104 -9.49 -5.28 3.37
C ALA A 104 -8.50 -4.10 3.18
N GLU A 105 -7.42 -4.34 2.44
CA GLU A 105 -6.40 -3.35 2.12
C GLU A 105 -6.87 -2.38 1.03
N LEU A 106 -6.38 -1.13 1.12
CA LEU A 106 -6.58 -0.13 0.09
C LEU A 106 -5.84 -0.53 -1.21
N PRO A 107 -6.36 -0.15 -2.39
CA PRO A 107 -5.76 -0.55 -3.66
C PRO A 107 -4.38 0.07 -3.89
N ASP A 108 -4.04 1.16 -3.20
CA ASP A 108 -2.73 1.82 -3.31
C ASP A 108 -1.65 1.23 -2.39
N TYR A 109 -1.97 0.15 -1.66
CA TYR A 109 -1.00 -0.59 -0.86
C TYR A 109 0.04 -1.28 -1.77
N ILE A 110 1.32 -0.92 -1.62
CA ILE A 110 2.40 -1.35 -2.51
C ILE A 110 2.48 -2.89 -2.63
N PRO A 111 2.42 -3.69 -1.56
CA PRO A 111 2.44 -5.14 -1.68
C PRO A 111 1.31 -5.70 -2.54
N LEU A 112 0.10 -5.16 -2.41
CA LEU A 112 -1.04 -5.54 -3.26
C LEU A 112 -0.79 -5.15 -4.72
N PHE A 113 -0.27 -3.96 -4.95
CA PHE A 113 0.10 -3.49 -6.29
C PHE A 113 1.17 -4.40 -6.93
N LEU A 114 2.21 -4.78 -6.19
CA LEU A 114 3.25 -5.70 -6.67
C LEU A 114 2.71 -7.11 -6.92
N GLU A 115 1.79 -7.59 -6.08
CA GLU A 115 1.10 -8.86 -6.35
C GLU A 115 0.34 -8.80 -7.67
N PHE A 116 -0.37 -7.70 -7.92
CA PHE A 116 -1.03 -7.46 -9.20
C PHE A 116 -0.03 -7.45 -10.38
N LEU A 117 1.08 -6.69 -10.29
CA LEU A 117 2.13 -6.69 -11.33
C LEU A 117 2.70 -8.10 -11.60
N SER A 118 2.71 -8.97 -10.60
CA SER A 118 3.20 -10.34 -10.76
C SER A 118 2.36 -11.17 -11.72
N GLN A 119 1.07 -10.82 -11.89
CA GLN A 119 0.08 -11.51 -12.71
C GLN A 119 -0.05 -10.96 -14.14
N LEU A 120 0.53 -9.79 -14.41
CA LEU A 120 0.47 -9.15 -15.72
C LEU A 120 1.56 -9.66 -16.68
N PRO A 121 1.36 -9.50 -18.00
CA PRO A 121 2.45 -9.57 -18.97
C PRO A 121 3.59 -8.63 -18.58
N GLU A 122 4.84 -9.05 -18.81
CA GLU A 122 6.04 -8.34 -18.36
C GLU A 122 6.10 -6.87 -18.82
N THR A 123 5.71 -6.60 -20.07
CA THR A 123 5.71 -5.25 -20.64
C THR A 123 4.71 -4.33 -19.96
N GLU A 124 3.52 -4.85 -19.61
CA GLU A 124 2.47 -4.08 -18.92
C GLU A 124 2.86 -3.85 -17.46
N ALA A 125 3.39 -4.88 -16.79
CA ALA A 125 3.89 -4.78 -15.43
C ALA A 125 5.01 -3.72 -15.31
N LEU A 126 5.95 -3.72 -16.28
CA LEU A 126 7.04 -2.75 -16.31
C LEU A 126 6.55 -1.32 -16.56
N ALA A 127 5.55 -1.13 -17.44
CA ALA A 127 4.96 0.18 -17.67
C ALA A 127 4.36 0.77 -16.38
N LEU A 128 3.56 -0.02 -15.67
CA LEU A 128 2.96 0.39 -14.40
C LEU A 128 4.00 0.60 -13.29
N LEU A 129 5.05 -0.25 -13.22
CA LEU A 129 6.17 -0.03 -12.30
C LEU A 129 6.84 1.31 -12.58
N ASN A 130 7.11 1.63 -13.85
CA ASN A 130 7.75 2.89 -14.23
C ASN A 130 6.91 4.11 -13.86
N GLU A 131 5.59 4.03 -13.90
CA GLU A 131 4.72 5.12 -13.42
C GLU A 131 4.82 5.30 -11.90
N ALA A 132 4.87 4.19 -11.15
CA ALA A 132 4.91 4.22 -9.69
C ALA A 132 6.33 4.44 -9.10
N ILE A 133 7.40 4.23 -9.88
CA ILE A 133 8.77 4.18 -9.34
C ILE A 133 9.21 5.51 -8.72
N HIS A 134 8.69 6.64 -9.20
CA HIS A 134 8.94 7.96 -8.63
C HIS A 134 8.61 8.01 -7.13
N ILE A 135 7.48 7.42 -6.76
CA ILE A 135 6.96 7.35 -5.39
C ILE A 135 7.76 6.34 -4.58
N MET A 136 7.93 5.14 -5.15
CA MET A 136 8.64 4.05 -4.50
C MET A 136 10.11 4.43 -4.21
N ALA A 137 10.75 5.21 -5.09
CA ALA A 137 12.10 5.72 -4.87
C ALA A 137 12.18 6.70 -3.68
N ALA A 138 11.17 7.58 -3.50
CA ALA A 138 11.12 8.49 -2.36
C ALA A 138 10.95 7.75 -1.02
N ILE A 139 10.12 6.70 -1.00
CA ILE A 139 9.97 5.80 0.16
C ILE A 139 11.30 5.09 0.44
N GLY A 140 11.93 4.51 -0.59
CA GLY A 140 13.24 3.86 -0.50
C GLY A 140 14.30 4.77 0.10
N GLN A 141 14.41 6.01 -0.38
CA GLN A 141 15.34 7.00 0.14
C GLN A 141 15.07 7.34 1.62
N SER A 142 13.80 7.48 2.00
CA SER A 142 13.41 7.73 3.40
C SER A 142 13.78 6.55 4.31
N LEU A 143 13.65 5.32 3.82
CA LEU A 143 14.07 4.10 4.54
C LEU A 143 15.59 4.03 4.66
N GLU A 144 16.35 4.36 3.61
CA GLU A 144 17.82 4.41 3.64
C GLU A 144 18.34 5.43 4.66
N GLN A 145 17.74 6.62 4.71
CA GLN A 145 18.10 7.66 5.69
C GLN A 145 17.89 7.20 7.14
N SER A 146 16.89 6.35 7.37
CA SER A 146 16.63 5.71 8.66
C SER A 146 17.43 4.43 8.90
N GLN A 147 18.27 4.02 7.95
CA GLN A 147 19.06 2.79 7.96
C GLN A 147 18.20 1.51 8.08
N SER A 148 16.99 1.52 7.51
CA SER A 148 16.09 0.38 7.50
C SER A 148 16.53 -0.66 6.46
N LEU A 149 16.62 -1.93 6.86
CA LEU A 149 16.93 -3.03 5.94
C LEU A 149 15.86 -3.21 4.84
N TYR A 150 14.64 -2.74 5.07
CA TYR A 150 13.57 -2.76 4.07
C TYR A 150 13.84 -1.83 2.87
N ALA A 151 14.79 -0.89 2.98
CA ALA A 151 15.22 -0.06 1.86
C ALA A 151 15.67 -0.89 0.64
N SER A 152 16.32 -2.03 0.90
CA SER A 152 16.81 -2.95 -0.15
C SER A 152 15.71 -3.40 -1.12
N LEU A 153 14.47 -3.53 -0.66
CA LEU A 153 13.33 -3.90 -1.51
C LEU A 153 13.05 -2.84 -2.58
N PHE A 154 13.19 -1.56 -2.21
CA PHE A 154 13.00 -0.43 -3.11
C PHE A 154 14.19 -0.26 -4.05
N VAL A 155 15.41 -0.58 -3.62
CA VAL A 155 16.59 -0.66 -4.49
C VAL A 155 16.37 -1.70 -5.60
N VAL A 156 15.85 -2.89 -5.27
CA VAL A 156 15.52 -3.91 -6.28
C VAL A 156 14.45 -3.42 -7.25
N LEU A 157 13.36 -2.80 -6.75
CA LEU A 157 12.33 -2.23 -7.64
C LEU A 157 12.91 -1.18 -8.58
N ARG A 158 13.83 -0.35 -8.08
CA ARG A 158 14.51 0.67 -8.87
C ARG A 158 15.40 0.08 -9.96
N GLN A 159 16.09 -1.02 -9.70
CA GLN A 159 16.92 -1.73 -10.68
C GLN A 159 16.08 -2.38 -11.80
N VAL A 160 14.84 -2.78 -11.49
CA VAL A 160 13.90 -3.33 -12.50
C VAL A 160 13.31 -2.22 -13.37
N ALA A 161 13.02 -1.05 -12.79
CA ALA A 161 12.47 0.08 -13.52
C ALA A 161 13.43 0.65 -14.57
N THR A 162 12.90 1.06 -15.72
CA THR A 162 13.70 1.60 -16.84
C THR A 162 13.70 3.13 -16.91
N VAL A 163 12.94 3.79 -16.04
CA VAL A 163 12.87 5.27 -15.97
C VAL A 163 13.65 5.76 -14.76
N GLU A 164 14.30 6.93 -14.89
CA GLU A 164 14.92 7.60 -13.75
C GLU A 164 13.85 8.27 -12.88
N PRO A 165 13.82 8.00 -11.56
CA PRO A 165 12.93 8.66 -10.65
C PRO A 165 13.16 10.17 -10.67
N VAL A 166 12.12 10.92 -10.98
CA VAL A 166 12.05 12.34 -10.68
C VAL A 166 11.86 12.49 -9.17
N GLU A 167 12.62 13.40 -8.57
CA GLU A 167 12.49 13.78 -7.17
C GLU A 167 11.08 14.33 -6.92
N LEU A 168 10.35 13.70 -6.00
CA LEU A 168 9.03 14.16 -5.58
C LEU A 168 9.19 15.09 -4.37
N GLU A 169 8.54 16.25 -4.42
CA GLU A 169 8.31 17.04 -3.21
C GLU A 169 7.31 16.27 -2.33
N ILE A 170 7.84 15.51 -1.38
CA ILE A 170 7.01 14.80 -0.39
C ILE A 170 6.25 15.88 0.39
N ALA A 171 4.92 15.78 0.43
CA ALA A 171 4.11 16.68 1.22
C ALA A 171 4.61 16.64 2.68
N PRO A 172 4.87 17.78 3.32
CA PRO A 172 5.37 17.79 4.69
C PRO A 172 4.41 16.99 5.57
N VAL A 173 4.98 16.12 6.41
CA VAL A 173 4.23 15.41 7.44
C VAL A 173 3.53 16.47 8.27
N ARG A 174 2.20 16.55 8.19
CA ARG A 174 1.45 17.43 9.07
C ARG A 174 1.57 16.84 10.46
N ASP A 175 2.33 17.51 11.31
CA ASP A 175 2.42 17.14 12.71
C ASP A 175 1.01 17.19 13.30
N MET A 176 0.71 16.32 14.27
CA MET A 176 -0.58 16.36 14.97
C MET A 176 -0.79 17.75 15.61
N ASP A 177 0.31 18.42 15.98
CA ASP A 177 0.32 19.81 16.44
C ASP A 177 -0.18 20.80 15.37
N GLU A 178 0.14 20.60 14.09
CA GLU A 178 -0.29 21.46 12.97
C GLU A 178 -1.76 21.23 12.61
N ALA A 179 -2.25 19.99 12.74
CA ALA A 179 -3.67 19.65 12.65
C ALA A 179 -4.46 20.24 13.82
N MET A 180 -3.90 20.23 15.04
CA MET A 180 -4.46 20.90 16.21
C MET A 180 -4.38 22.44 16.11
N GLU A 181 -3.41 23.04 15.41
CA GLU A 181 -3.40 24.48 15.17
C GLU A 181 -4.43 24.90 14.11
N ARG A 182 -4.64 24.07 13.08
CA ARG A 182 -5.59 24.37 11.98
C ARG A 182 -7.05 24.02 12.32
N PHE A 183 -7.27 22.96 13.11
CA PHE A 183 -8.59 22.45 13.48
C PHE A 183 -8.79 22.38 15.01
N GLY A 184 -7.95 23.07 15.77
CA GLY A 184 -8.06 23.17 17.21
C GLY A 184 -9.27 23.95 17.67
N VAL A 185 -9.45 23.95 18.99
CA VAL A 185 -10.52 24.63 19.68
C VAL A 185 -10.43 26.14 19.40
N ASN A 186 -11.48 26.73 18.84
CA ASN A 186 -11.55 28.18 18.61
C ASN A 186 -11.54 28.93 19.96
N GLU A 187 -11.32 30.25 19.95
CA GLU A 187 -11.27 31.12 21.17
C GLU A 187 -12.49 31.01 22.11
N GLU A 188 -13.59 30.39 21.66
CA GLU A 188 -14.81 30.13 22.43
C GLU A 188 -14.83 28.78 23.18
N GLY A 189 -13.76 27.97 23.11
CA GLY A 189 -13.68 26.70 23.84
C GLY A 189 -14.47 25.54 23.21
N THR A 190 -14.93 25.69 21.98
CA THR A 190 -15.63 24.65 21.20
C THR A 190 -14.69 23.93 20.24
N GLU A 191 -14.58 22.61 20.36
CA GLU A 191 -13.97 21.74 19.35
C GLU A 191 -14.77 21.84 18.04
N PRO A 192 -14.15 22.15 16.88
CA PRO A 192 -14.83 22.07 15.59
C PRO A 192 -14.79 20.62 15.09
N LEU A 193 -15.24 19.65 15.90
CA LEU A 193 -15.42 18.29 15.43
C LEU A 193 -16.89 18.08 15.02
N LEU A 194 -17.03 17.73 13.73
CA LEU A 194 -18.16 16.98 13.18
C LEU A 194 -19.53 17.65 13.29
N HIS A 195 -19.68 18.82 12.67
CA HIS A 195 -21.00 19.16 12.10
C HIS A 195 -21.22 18.33 10.84
N GLY A 196 -21.59 17.06 11.04
CA GLY A 196 -22.14 16.24 9.99
C GLY A 196 -23.35 16.93 9.36
N GLN A 197 -23.27 17.23 8.08
CA GLN A 197 -24.39 16.93 7.19
C GLN A 197 -24.13 15.58 6.51
N PHE A 198 -23.92 14.55 7.32
CA PHE A 198 -24.37 13.23 6.92
C PHE A 198 -25.88 13.25 7.10
N GLY A 199 -26.60 13.62 6.04
CA GLY A 199 -28.03 13.34 6.01
C GLY A 199 -28.20 11.84 6.24
N GLU A 200 -28.98 11.46 7.25
CA GLU A 200 -29.38 10.08 7.47
C GLU A 200 -30.11 9.57 6.21
N GLN A 201 -29.36 9.02 5.25
CA GLN A 201 -29.94 8.21 4.19
C GLN A 201 -30.09 6.80 4.76
N ALA A 202 -31.27 6.53 5.32
CA ALA A 202 -31.70 5.18 5.63
C ALA A 202 -31.55 4.30 4.38
N VAL A 203 -30.62 3.35 4.44
CA VAL A 203 -30.41 2.35 3.39
C VAL A 203 -31.65 1.44 3.35
N ARG A 204 -32.48 1.59 2.31
CA ARG A 204 -33.61 0.69 2.04
C ARG A 204 -33.08 -0.64 1.51
N PHE A 205 -33.11 -1.67 2.34
CA PHE A 205 -32.98 -3.05 1.89
C PHE A 205 -34.26 -3.46 1.15
N TYR A 206 -34.19 -3.62 -0.18
CA TYR A 206 -35.30 -4.18 -0.94
C TYR A 206 -35.56 -5.64 -0.54
N PRO A 207 -36.81 -6.02 -0.20
CA PRO A 207 -37.17 -7.41 -0.03
C PRO A 207 -37.44 -8.09 -1.39
N LYS A 208 -37.04 -9.36 -1.49
CA LYS A 208 -37.31 -10.28 -2.60
C LYS A 208 -38.77 -10.21 -3.06
N ARG A 209 -39.00 -9.97 -4.37
CA ARG A 209 -40.31 -10.18 -4.99
C ARG A 209 -40.53 -11.69 -5.13
N LYS A 210 -41.31 -12.28 -4.20
CA LYS A 210 -42.00 -13.55 -4.45
C LYS A 210 -43.36 -13.29 -5.09
N GLU A 211 -43.73 -14.26 -5.89
CA GLU A 211 -44.92 -14.40 -6.72
C GLU A 211 -46.26 -14.13 -6.04
N GLN A 212 -47.20 -13.68 -6.87
CA GLN A 212 -48.63 -14.03 -6.94
C GLN A 212 -49.44 -14.09 -5.62
N MET A 213 -50.56 -13.35 -5.60
CA MET A 213 -51.87 -13.98 -5.76
C MET A 213 -52.97 -12.93 -5.87
N SER A 214 -53.66 -12.98 -7.01
CA SER A 214 -54.94 -12.34 -7.26
C SER A 214 -55.98 -12.97 -6.34
N GLY A 215 -56.67 -12.14 -5.54
CA GLY A 215 -57.73 -12.55 -4.63
C GLY A 215 -58.71 -11.41 -4.40
N GLU A 216 -59.70 -11.35 -5.28
CA GLU A 216 -61.08 -10.87 -5.19
C GLU A 216 -61.58 -10.22 -3.88
N GLN A 217 -62.27 -9.06 -4.02
CA GLN A 217 -63.65 -8.80 -3.55
C GLN A 217 -64.03 -7.31 -3.68
N PRO A 218 -65.32 -6.91 -3.66
CA PRO A 218 -66.55 -7.73 -3.65
C PRO A 218 -67.44 -7.55 -4.90
#